data_AF-A0A8H4H4Y7-F1
#
_entry.id   AF-A0A8H4H4Y7-F1
#
_cell.length_a   1.000
_cell.length_b   1.000
_cell.length_c   1.000
_cell.angle_alpha   90.00
_cell.angle_beta   90.00
_cell.angle_gamma   90.00
#
_symmetry.space_group_name_H-M   'P 1'
#
loop_
_entity.id
_entity.type
_entity.pdbx_description
1 polymer ?
#
loop_
_entity_poly.entity_id
_entity_poly.type
_entity_poly.pdbx_seq_one_letter_code
_entity_poly.pdbx_strand_id
1 'polypeptide(L)'
;MTAKTTYLLLYNTLSSTLWLRILLSVIAAILSSNNVYPHLEPQTRWTQTLAIVEILHAATGLTRAPVLPTFTQIFTRCVQVWAVNYQYPEPTASSPAYATLLLAWSAADAVRYAYFGFLQAGFRVNFVKWLRYSFFIVLYPVGIGSEWWLMYKAANATVNPMGAGVFYFCLALYVPGAFMMYTYMLKQRRKALEHE
;
A
#
# COMPACT_ATOMS: atom_id res chain seq x y z
N MET A 1 -15.70 12.23 -22.61
CA MET A 1 -15.46 11.25 -21.52
C MET A 1 -16.75 11.06 -20.73
N THR A 2 -17.04 9.85 -20.25
CA THR A 2 -18.23 9.62 -19.39
C THR A 2 -17.99 10.18 -17.98
N ALA A 3 -19.05 10.51 -17.23
CA ALA A 3 -18.92 10.98 -15.84
C ALA A 3 -18.13 9.99 -14.97
N LYS A 4 -18.36 8.68 -15.18
CA LYS A 4 -17.60 7.59 -14.55
C LYS A 4 -16.10 7.66 -14.86
N THR A 5 -15.74 7.81 -16.14
CA THR A 5 -14.34 7.89 -16.57
C THR A 5 -13.65 9.13 -15.99
N THR A 6 -14.33 10.28 -16.01
CA THR A 6 -13.79 11.53 -15.44
C THR A 6 -13.57 11.42 -13.94
N TYR A 7 -14.54 10.88 -13.20
CA TYR A 7 -14.40 10.63 -11.77
C TYR A 7 -13.21 9.72 -11.45
N LEU A 8 -13.09 8.58 -12.14
CA LEU A 8 -11.99 7.65 -11.93
C LEU A 8 -10.65 8.26 -12.32
N LEU A 9 -10.59 9.07 -13.38
CA LEU A 9 -9.38 9.80 -13.74
C LEU A 9 -8.95 10.74 -12.60
N LEU A 10 -9.87 11.57 -12.09
CA LEU A 10 -9.57 12.51 -11.01
C LEU A 10 -9.13 11.78 -9.73
N TYR A 11 -9.83 10.71 -9.35
CA TYR A 11 -9.49 9.90 -8.19
C TYR A 11 -8.09 9.28 -8.31
N ASN A 12 -7.77 8.68 -9.45
CA ASN A 12 -6.47 8.06 -9.68
C ASN A 12 -5.35 9.11 -9.73
N THR A 13 -5.58 10.25 -10.38
CA THR A 13 -4.59 11.34 -10.43
C THR A 13 -4.31 11.89 -9.03
N LEU A 14 -5.36 12.20 -8.25
CA LEU A 14 -5.21 12.68 -6.88
C LEU A 14 -4.44 11.67 -6.01
N SER A 15 -4.84 10.40 -6.05
CA SER A 15 -4.20 9.34 -5.27
C SER A 15 -2.74 9.15 -5.68
N SER A 16 -2.45 9.20 -6.99
CA SER A 16 -1.09 9.14 -7.52
C SER A 16 -0.23 10.31 -7.01
N THR A 17 -0.77 11.53 -7.00
CA THR A 17 -0.05 12.72 -6.52
C THR A 17 0.23 12.63 -5.02
N LEU A 18 -0.73 12.17 -4.22
CA LEU A 18 -0.54 12.00 -2.77
C LEU A 18 0.57 10.99 -2.47
N TRP A 19 0.54 9.82 -3.11
CA TRP A 19 1.58 8.80 -2.93
C TRP A 19 2.94 9.24 -3.48
N LEU A 20 2.98 9.94 -4.61
CA LEU A 20 4.22 10.50 -5.15
C LEU A 20 4.83 11.53 -4.19
N ARG A 21 4.02 12.40 -3.58
CA ARG A 21 4.50 13.35 -2.58
C ARG A 21 5.10 12.62 -1.37
N ILE A 22 4.44 11.58 -0.87
CA ILE A 22 4.97 10.75 0.24
C ILE A 22 6.31 10.11 -0.18
N LEU A 23 6.39 9.55 -1.40
CA LEU A 23 7.61 8.94 -1.94
C LEU A 23 8.78 9.92 -1.97
N LEU A 24 8.58 11.10 -2.56
CA LEU A 24 9.62 12.13 -2.65
C LEU A 24 10.03 12.61 -1.26
N SER A 25 9.07 12.74 -0.34
CA SER A 25 9.34 13.22 1.01
C SER A 25 10.08 12.19 1.87
N VAL A 26 9.79 10.89 1.72
CA VAL A 26 10.56 9.85 2.42
C VAL A 26 11.99 9.75 1.87
N ILE A 27 12.17 9.87 0.55
CA ILE A 27 13.51 9.91 -0.07
C ILE A 27 14.29 11.11 0.47
N ALA A 28 13.69 12.31 0.47
CA ALA A 28 14.33 13.51 1.00
C ALA A 28 14.69 13.37 2.48
N ALA A 29 13.79 12.83 3.31
CA ALA A 29 14.05 12.60 4.72
C ALA A 29 15.22 11.63 4.96
N ILE A 30 15.31 10.55 4.19
CA ILE A 30 16.42 9.58 4.26
C ILE A 30 17.75 10.25 3.87
N LEU A 31 17.77 11.00 2.75
CA LEU A 31 18.97 11.68 2.28
C LEU A 31 19.47 12.75 3.26
N SER A 32 18.55 13.42 3.96
CA SER A 32 18.88 14.42 4.98
C SER A 32 19.08 13.81 6.38
N SER A 33 19.02 12.48 6.54
CA SER A 33 19.06 11.81 7.85
C SER A 33 18.02 12.32 8.86
N ASN A 34 16.88 12.79 8.36
CA ASN A 34 15.77 13.28 9.16
C ASN A 34 14.83 12.15 9.57
N ASN A 35 14.17 12.31 10.72
CA ASN A 35 13.14 11.39 11.17
C ASN A 35 11.94 11.39 10.21
N VAL A 36 11.65 10.23 9.62
CA VAL A 36 10.58 10.03 8.63
C VAL A 36 9.20 10.11 9.29
N TYR A 37 9.05 9.51 10.47
CA TYR A 37 7.75 9.29 11.10
C TYR A 37 6.95 10.57 11.42
N PRO A 38 7.50 11.58 12.14
CA PRO A 38 6.70 12.70 12.64
C PRO A 38 5.99 13.49 11.54
N HIS A 39 6.60 13.60 10.37
CA HIS A 39 6.10 14.42 9.26
C HIS A 39 5.25 13.61 8.26
N LEU A 40 5.50 12.31 8.13
CA LEU A 40 4.90 11.48 7.08
C LEU A 40 3.83 10.51 7.59
N GLU A 41 3.77 10.22 8.88
CA GLU A 41 2.70 9.38 9.45
C GLU A 41 1.31 9.95 9.17
N PRO A 42 0.98 11.21 9.50
CA PRO A 42 -0.38 11.69 9.31
C PRO A 42 -0.78 11.69 7.83
N GLN A 43 0.14 12.08 6.95
CA GLN A 43 -0.07 12.10 5.51
C GLN A 43 -0.31 10.69 4.96
N THR A 44 0.49 9.71 5.40
CA THR A 44 0.38 8.31 4.97
C THR A 44 -0.91 7.68 5.47
N ARG A 45 -1.26 7.89 6.75
CA ARG A 45 -2.49 7.37 7.35
C ARG A 45 -3.74 7.87 6.65
N TRP A 46 -3.83 9.18 6.39
CA TRP A 46 -4.99 9.73 5.70
C TRP A 46 -5.04 9.32 4.23
N THR A 47 -3.89 9.31 3.54
CA THR A 47 -3.82 8.86 2.14
C THR A 47 -4.25 7.39 2.01
N GLN A 48 -3.82 6.52 2.93
CA GLN A 48 -4.26 5.13 2.97
C GLN A 48 -5.76 5.00 3.31
N THR A 49 -6.27 5.85 4.20
CA THR A 49 -7.69 5.84 4.60
C THR A 49 -8.61 6.22 3.44
N LEU A 50 -8.18 7.12 2.54
CA LEU A 50 -8.94 7.46 1.33
C LEU A 50 -9.18 6.24 0.43
N ALA A 51 -8.31 5.23 0.48
CA ALA A 51 -8.48 4.00 -0.30
C ALA A 51 -9.72 3.19 0.11
N ILE A 52 -10.32 3.43 1.28
CA ILE A 52 -11.59 2.80 1.69
C ILE A 52 -12.69 3.01 0.63
N VAL A 53 -12.65 4.14 -0.09
CA VAL A 53 -13.58 4.42 -1.19
C VAL A 53 -13.48 3.38 -2.31
N GLU A 54 -12.33 2.72 -2.51
CA GLU A 54 -12.20 1.64 -3.51
C GLU A 54 -13.06 0.41 -3.17
N ILE A 55 -13.36 0.19 -1.89
CA ILE A 55 -14.30 -0.86 -1.47
C ILE A 55 -15.69 -0.55 -2.00
N LEU A 56 -16.11 0.72 -1.92
CA LEU A 56 -17.37 1.18 -2.51
C LEU A 56 -17.34 1.10 -4.03
N HIS A 57 -16.21 1.42 -4.67
CA HIS A 57 -16.07 1.25 -6.11
C HIS A 57 -16.25 -0.19 -6.57
N ALA A 58 -15.69 -1.15 -5.83
CA ALA A 58 -15.86 -2.57 -6.11
C ALA A 58 -17.30 -3.02 -5.83
N ALA A 59 -17.88 -2.63 -4.68
CA ALA A 59 -19.22 -3.05 -4.26
C ALA A 59 -20.33 -2.53 -5.19
N THR A 60 -20.17 -1.34 -5.75
CA THR A 60 -21.13 -0.73 -6.69
C THR A 60 -20.89 -1.13 -8.15
N GLY A 61 -19.85 -1.92 -8.44
CA GLY A 61 -19.46 -2.28 -9.81
C GLY A 61 -18.88 -1.11 -10.62
N LEU A 62 -18.47 -0.02 -9.95
CA LEU A 62 -17.77 1.08 -10.59
C LEU A 62 -16.44 0.59 -11.18
N THR A 63 -15.75 -0.29 -10.45
CA THR A 63 -14.57 -1.01 -10.94
C THR A 63 -14.88 -2.49 -11.12
N ARG A 64 -14.08 -3.19 -11.93
CA ARG A 64 -14.21 -4.64 -12.14
C ARG A 64 -13.52 -5.46 -11.03
N ALA A 65 -13.11 -4.81 -9.94
CA ALA A 65 -12.38 -5.46 -8.87
C ALA A 65 -13.34 -6.30 -8.00
N PRO A 66 -12.94 -7.50 -7.57
CA PRO A 66 -13.75 -8.30 -6.66
C PRO A 66 -13.78 -7.67 -5.25
N VAL A 67 -14.97 -7.58 -4.65
CA VAL A 67 -15.20 -6.85 -3.39
C VAL A 67 -14.37 -7.40 -2.23
N LEU A 68 -14.41 -8.71 -1.98
CA LEU A 68 -13.77 -9.32 -0.80
C LEU A 68 -12.23 -9.18 -0.80
N PRO A 69 -11.52 -9.43 -1.92
CA PRO A 69 -10.08 -9.14 -2.00
C PRO A 69 -9.76 -7.66 -1.82
N THR A 70 -10.55 -6.75 -2.43
CA THR A 70 -10.37 -5.30 -2.27
C THR A 70 -10.55 -4.88 -0.81
N PHE A 71 -11.60 -5.36 -0.16
CA PHE A 71 -11.84 -5.13 1.26
C PHE A 71 -10.66 -5.60 2.11
N THR A 72 -10.25 -6.86 1.94
CA THR A 72 -9.17 -7.46 2.75
C THR A 72 -7.88 -6.67 2.60
N GLN A 73 -7.50 -6.32 1.36
CA GLN A 73 -6.29 -5.56 1.07
C GLN A 73 -6.29 -4.16 1.71
N ILE A 74 -7.41 -3.45 1.64
CA ILE A 74 -7.50 -2.09 2.18
C ILE A 74 -7.60 -2.13 3.71
N PHE A 75 -8.37 -3.07 4.23
CA PHE A 75 -8.54 -3.26 5.66
C PHE A 75 -7.21 -3.56 6.37
N THR A 76 -6.40 -4.52 5.86
CA THR A 76 -5.10 -4.84 6.48
C THR A 76 -4.16 -3.64 6.49
N ARG A 77 -4.14 -2.84 5.41
CA ARG A 77 -3.33 -1.62 5.36
C ARG A 77 -3.87 -0.51 6.25
N CYS A 78 -5.19 -0.41 6.43
CA CYS A 78 -5.79 0.49 7.41
C CYS A 78 -5.42 0.08 8.86
N VAL A 79 -5.42 -1.22 9.17
CA VAL A 79 -4.93 -1.75 10.44
C VAL A 79 -3.46 -1.36 10.65
N GLN A 80 -2.62 -1.48 9.63
CA GLN A 80 -1.21 -1.07 9.73
C GLN A 80 -1.04 0.42 10.07
N VAL A 81 -1.75 1.33 9.40
CA VAL A 81 -1.56 2.77 9.68
C VAL A 81 -2.21 3.22 10.97
N TRP A 82 -3.37 2.67 11.35
CA TRP A 82 -4.12 3.10 12.53
C TRP A 82 -3.76 2.30 13.79
N ALA A 83 -3.85 0.98 13.74
CA ALA A 83 -3.70 0.12 14.92
C ALA A 83 -2.24 -0.23 15.24
N VAL A 84 -1.33 -0.11 14.27
CA VAL A 84 0.11 -0.38 14.46
C VAL A 84 0.89 0.93 14.54
N ASN A 85 0.98 1.67 13.43
CA ASN A 85 1.85 2.85 13.36
C ASN A 85 1.37 3.96 14.30
N TYR A 86 0.12 4.42 14.15
CA TYR A 86 -0.40 5.52 14.96
C TYR A 86 -0.58 5.18 16.44
N GLN A 87 -1.10 3.98 16.76
CA GLN A 87 -1.35 3.55 18.14
C GLN A 87 -0.07 3.27 18.93
N TYR A 88 1.00 2.80 18.25
CA TYR A 88 2.28 2.46 18.87
C TYR A 88 3.41 3.28 18.24
N PRO A 89 3.43 4.61 18.43
CA PRO A 89 4.40 5.49 17.79
C PRO A 89 5.83 5.22 18.25
N GLU A 90 6.07 5.00 19.55
CA GLU A 90 7.41 4.74 20.11
C GLU A 90 8.17 3.59 19.42
N PRO A 91 7.63 2.36 19.37
CA PRO A 91 8.32 1.25 18.72
C PRO A 91 8.38 1.35 17.18
N THR A 92 7.41 2.04 16.57
CA THR A 92 7.29 2.11 15.10
C THR A 92 8.10 3.26 14.50
N ALA A 93 8.06 4.45 15.10
CA ALA A 93 8.73 5.66 14.65
C ALA A 93 10.25 5.55 14.66
N SER A 94 10.80 4.90 15.69
CA SER A 94 12.23 4.63 15.85
C SER A 94 12.73 3.51 14.92
N SER A 95 11.83 2.78 14.26
CA SER A 95 12.17 1.65 13.42
C SER A 95 12.62 2.08 12.02
N PRO A 96 13.76 1.59 11.51
CA PRO A 96 14.09 1.79 10.09
C PRO A 96 13.06 1.12 9.17
N ALA A 97 12.33 0.11 9.66
CA ALA A 97 11.25 -0.56 8.93
C ALA A 97 10.11 0.40 8.55
N TYR A 98 9.91 1.49 9.29
CA TYR A 98 8.90 2.48 8.93
C TYR A 98 9.27 3.21 7.64
N ALA A 99 10.55 3.59 7.48
CA ALA A 99 11.03 4.24 6.27
C ALA A 99 10.95 3.29 5.05
N THR A 100 11.36 2.03 5.21
CA THR A 100 11.28 1.03 4.14
C THR A 100 9.84 0.67 3.77
N LEU A 101 8.93 0.64 4.75
CA LEU A 101 7.49 0.50 4.51
C LEU A 101 6.99 1.62 3.61
N LEU A 102 7.25 2.89 4.00
CA LEU A 102 6.77 4.05 3.25
C LEU A 102 7.35 4.08 1.84
N LEU A 103 8.64 3.80 1.66
CA LEU A 103 9.25 3.68 0.33
C LEU A 103 8.53 2.63 -0.53
N ALA A 104 8.34 1.42 0.01
CA ALA A 104 7.70 0.34 -0.73
C ALA A 104 6.24 0.65 -1.10
N TRP A 105 5.45 1.12 -0.13
CA TRP A 105 4.05 1.47 -0.31
C TRP A 105 3.88 2.62 -1.31
N SER A 106 4.59 3.72 -1.09
CA SER A 106 4.45 4.92 -1.90
C SER A 106 4.91 4.72 -3.34
N ALA A 107 6.00 3.97 -3.58
CA ALA A 107 6.44 3.63 -4.92
C ALA A 107 5.44 2.70 -5.64
N ALA A 108 4.95 1.67 -4.96
CA ALA A 108 3.97 0.74 -5.53
C ALA A 108 2.65 1.46 -5.88
N ASP A 109 2.12 2.27 -4.97
CA ASP A 109 0.84 2.94 -5.16
C ASP A 109 0.91 4.12 -6.13
N ALA A 110 1.97 4.94 -6.10
CA ALA A 110 2.15 6.00 -7.07
C ALA A 110 2.11 5.44 -8.51
N VAL A 111 2.83 4.34 -8.76
CA VAL A 111 2.81 3.67 -10.07
C VAL A 111 1.44 3.04 -10.38
N ARG A 112 0.79 2.40 -9.39
CA ARG A 112 -0.53 1.77 -9.57
C ARG A 112 -1.58 2.78 -10.02
N TYR A 113 -1.68 3.89 -9.31
CA TYR A 113 -2.65 4.93 -9.59
C TYR A 113 -2.31 5.69 -10.88
N ALA A 114 -1.03 6.00 -11.13
CA ALA A 114 -0.60 6.59 -12.39
C ALA A 114 -1.00 5.72 -13.60
N TYR A 115 -0.76 4.41 -13.53
CA TYR A 115 -1.17 3.48 -14.59
C TYR A 115 -2.67 3.53 -14.85
N PHE A 116 -3.49 3.49 -13.80
CA PHE A 116 -4.94 3.55 -13.95
C PHE A 116 -5.42 4.91 -14.45
N GLY A 117 -4.79 6.01 -14.02
CA GLY A 117 -5.04 7.36 -14.53
C GLY A 117 -4.79 7.45 -16.04
N PHE A 118 -3.63 7.00 -16.52
CA PHE A 118 -3.32 6.97 -17.95
C PHE A 118 -4.33 6.14 -18.74
N LEU A 119 -4.71 4.97 -18.21
CA LEU A 119 -5.71 4.10 -18.84
C LEU A 119 -7.08 4.78 -18.96
N GLN A 120 -7.53 5.54 -17.95
CA GLN A 120 -8.79 6.30 -18.02
C GLN A 120 -8.70 7.51 -18.97
N ALA A 121 -7.52 8.11 -19.12
CA ALA A 121 -7.25 9.17 -20.08
C ALA A 121 -7.09 8.66 -21.53
N GLY A 122 -7.10 7.34 -21.75
CA GLY A 122 -6.94 6.72 -23.06
C GLY A 122 -5.48 6.51 -23.49
N PHE A 123 -4.51 6.83 -22.64
CA PHE A 123 -3.08 6.63 -22.90
C PHE A 123 -2.63 5.24 -22.46
N ARG A 124 -1.89 4.54 -23.33
CA ARG A 124 -1.24 3.26 -23.00
C ARG A 124 0.27 3.46 -22.99
N VAL A 125 0.83 3.61 -21.79
CA VAL A 125 2.27 3.81 -21.61
C VAL A 125 2.91 2.48 -21.19
N ASN A 126 3.57 1.81 -22.14
CA ASN A 126 4.16 0.47 -21.91
C ASN A 126 5.15 0.47 -20.75
N PHE A 127 5.95 1.54 -20.60
CA PHE A 127 6.88 1.67 -19.47
C PHE A 127 6.16 1.66 -18.11
N VAL A 128 5.08 2.43 -17.95
CA VAL A 128 4.32 2.50 -16.68
C VAL A 128 3.59 1.18 -16.41
N LYS A 129 3.11 0.50 -17.47
CA LYS A 129 2.58 -0.86 -17.38
C LYS A 129 3.64 -1.83 -16.87
N TRP A 130 4.84 -1.80 -17.45
CA TRP A 130 5.94 -2.67 -17.04
C TRP A 130 6.35 -2.43 -15.58
N LEU A 131 6.47 -1.15 -15.16
CA LEU A 131 6.78 -0.79 -13.77
C LEU A 131 5.75 -1.40 -12.82
N ARG A 132 4.46 -1.21 -13.10
CA ARG A 132 3.37 -1.76 -12.28
C ARG A 132 3.49 -3.28 -12.08
N TYR A 133 3.80 -4.01 -13.15
CA TYR A 133 3.90 -5.47 -13.12
C TYR A 133 5.30 -6.00 -12.79
N SER A 134 6.29 -5.15 -12.50
CA SER A 134 7.65 -5.60 -12.17
C SER A 134 8.15 -5.09 -10.82
N PHE A 135 7.73 -3.90 -10.38
CA PHE A 135 8.13 -3.31 -9.10
C PHE A 135 7.77 -4.18 -7.90
N PHE A 136 6.65 -4.91 -7.95
CA PHE A 136 6.24 -5.77 -6.84
C PHE A 136 7.30 -6.83 -6.51
N ILE A 137 8.15 -7.25 -7.44
CA ILE A 137 9.17 -8.28 -7.20
C ILE A 137 10.09 -7.88 -6.03
N VAL A 138 10.47 -6.61 -5.97
CA VAL A 138 11.33 -6.07 -4.90
C VAL A 138 10.50 -5.40 -3.81
N LEU A 139 9.52 -4.57 -4.19
CA LEU A 139 8.77 -3.78 -3.23
C LEU A 139 7.86 -4.62 -2.34
N TYR A 140 7.35 -5.76 -2.83
CA TYR A 140 6.43 -6.58 -2.04
C TYR A 140 7.12 -7.28 -0.85
N PRO A 141 8.27 -7.98 -1.02
CA PRO A 141 9.01 -8.52 0.12
C PRO A 141 9.42 -7.45 1.13
N VAL A 142 9.87 -6.28 0.65
CA VAL A 142 10.26 -5.16 1.51
C VAL A 142 9.06 -4.61 2.28
N GLY A 143 7.92 -4.41 1.61
CA GLY A 143 6.69 -3.91 2.21
C GLY A 143 6.15 -4.86 3.27
N ILE A 144 5.89 -6.13 2.91
CA ILE A 144 5.37 -7.13 3.84
C ILE A 144 6.32 -7.38 5.02
N GLY A 145 7.63 -7.46 4.76
CA GLY A 145 8.62 -7.63 5.83
C GLY A 145 8.60 -6.45 6.81
N SER A 146 8.43 -5.23 6.29
CA SER A 146 8.35 -4.03 7.12
C SER A 146 7.06 -3.97 7.94
N GLU A 147 5.91 -4.29 7.34
CA GLU A 147 4.62 -4.40 8.03
C GLU A 147 4.69 -5.42 9.18
N TRP A 148 5.19 -6.62 8.87
CA TRP A 148 5.33 -7.71 9.83
C TRP A 148 6.20 -7.29 11.01
N TRP A 149 7.35 -6.67 10.75
CA TRP A 149 8.26 -6.22 11.81
C TRP A 149 7.64 -5.14 12.70
N LEU A 150 6.97 -4.15 12.11
CA LEU A 150 6.31 -3.09 12.87
C LEU A 150 5.15 -3.64 13.71
N MET A 151 4.37 -4.56 13.16
CA MET A 151 3.28 -5.22 13.89
C MET A 151 3.81 -6.12 15.01
N TYR A 152 4.94 -6.80 14.81
CA TYR A 152 5.63 -7.55 15.87
C TYR A 152 6.07 -6.65 17.03
N LYS A 153 6.66 -5.48 16.73
CA LYS A 153 7.01 -4.54 17.81
C LYS A 153 5.78 -3.99 18.53
N ALA A 154 4.71 -3.68 17.80
CA ALA A 154 3.45 -3.26 18.40
C ALA A 154 2.85 -4.36 19.30
N ALA A 155 2.90 -5.62 18.88
CA ALA A 155 2.47 -6.77 19.67
C ALA A 155 3.25 -6.85 21.01
N ASN A 156 4.58 -6.71 20.97
CA ASN A 156 5.41 -6.70 22.16
C ASN A 156 5.16 -5.50 23.09
N ALA A 157 4.80 -4.34 22.53
CA ALA A 157 4.46 -3.16 23.31
C ALA A 157 3.02 -3.17 23.86
N THR A 158 2.18 -4.12 23.40
CA THR A 158 0.78 -4.20 23.82
C THR A 158 0.68 -4.85 25.21
N VAL A 159 0.28 -4.07 26.21
CA VAL A 159 0.12 -4.56 27.59
C VAL A 159 -1.09 -5.49 27.74
N ASN A 160 -2.16 -5.27 26.95
CA ASN A 160 -3.37 -6.09 26.99
C ASN A 160 -3.11 -7.47 26.34
N PRO A 161 -3.23 -8.59 27.06
CA PRO A 161 -2.94 -9.92 26.51
C PRO A 161 -3.83 -10.32 25.33
N MET A 162 -5.11 -9.92 25.33
CA MET A 162 -6.02 -10.18 24.21
C MET A 162 -5.62 -9.38 22.98
N GLY A 163 -5.26 -8.10 23.15
CA GLY A 163 -4.78 -7.25 22.06
C GLY A 163 -3.48 -7.78 21.45
N ALA A 164 -2.53 -8.18 22.30
CA ALA A 164 -1.28 -8.81 21.87
C ALA A 164 -1.58 -10.13 21.13
N GLY A 165 -2.48 -10.95 21.66
CA GLY A 165 -2.92 -12.20 21.03
C GLY A 165 -3.50 -12.00 19.63
N VAL A 166 -4.31 -10.96 19.42
CA VAL A 166 -4.82 -10.59 18.09
C VAL A 166 -3.69 -10.22 17.13
N PHE A 167 -2.71 -9.42 17.57
CA PHE A 167 -1.56 -9.10 16.71
C PHE A 167 -0.72 -10.34 16.38
N TYR A 168 -0.46 -11.22 17.34
CA TYR A 168 0.27 -12.47 17.08
C TYR A 168 -0.49 -13.40 16.13
N PHE A 169 -1.81 -13.47 16.25
CA PHE A 169 -2.65 -14.20 15.30
C PHE A 169 -2.52 -13.62 13.89
N CYS A 170 -2.61 -12.30 13.74
CA CYS A 170 -2.39 -11.65 12.44
C CYS A 170 -0.99 -11.93 11.88
N LEU A 171 0.06 -11.83 12.70
CA LEU A 171 1.45 -12.12 12.31
C LEU A 171 1.64 -13.55 11.82
N ALA A 172 0.91 -14.53 12.38
CA ALA A 172 0.94 -15.91 11.93
C ALA A 172 0.31 -16.07 10.53
N LEU A 173 -0.73 -15.28 10.21
CA LEU A 173 -1.37 -15.30 8.89
C LEU A 173 -0.55 -14.61 7.80
N TYR A 174 0.38 -13.71 8.17
CA TYR A 174 1.19 -12.96 7.21
C TYR A 174 2.05 -13.87 6.32
N VAL A 175 2.68 -14.91 6.88
CA VAL A 175 3.58 -15.80 6.12
C VAL A 175 2.86 -16.57 5.00
N PRO A 176 1.79 -17.33 5.26
CA PRO A 176 1.07 -18.02 4.20
C PRO A 176 0.38 -17.04 3.23
N GLY A 177 -0.16 -15.94 3.74
CA GLY A 177 -0.78 -14.89 2.92
C GLY A 177 0.20 -14.24 1.95
N ALA A 178 1.41 -13.93 2.42
CA ALA A 178 2.46 -13.32 1.62
C ALA A 178 2.92 -14.23 0.48
N PHE A 179 3.13 -15.52 0.76
CA PHE A 179 3.53 -16.49 -0.25
C PHE A 179 2.45 -16.67 -1.33
N MET A 180 1.19 -16.79 -0.92
CA MET A 180 0.06 -16.93 -1.84
C MET A 180 -0.08 -15.69 -2.75
N MET A 181 -0.02 -14.50 -2.17
CA MET A 181 -0.16 -13.25 -2.94
C MET A 181 1.03 -13.00 -3.87
N TYR A 182 2.25 -13.29 -3.42
CA TYR A 182 3.44 -13.14 -4.25
C TYR A 182 3.40 -14.06 -5.48
N THR A 183 3.07 -15.34 -5.27
CA THR A 183 2.93 -16.31 -6.38
C THR A 183 1.79 -15.94 -7.32
N TYR A 184 0.69 -15.39 -6.80
CA TYR A 184 -0.41 -14.87 -7.62
C TYR A 184 0.04 -13.67 -8.49
N MET A 185 0.77 -12.71 -7.94
CA MET A 185 1.28 -11.56 -8.71
C MET A 185 2.28 -11.98 -9.79
N LEU A 186 3.11 -13.00 -9.54
CA LEU A 186 3.99 -13.58 -10.58
C LEU A 186 3.18 -14.17 -11.74
N LYS A 187 2.07 -14.87 -11.45
CA LYS A 187 1.14 -15.36 -12.48
C LYS A 187 0.47 -14.21 -13.24
N GLN A 188 0.06 -13.15 -12.56
CA GLN A 188 -0.52 -11.96 -13.19
C GLN A 188 0.47 -11.25 -14.11
N ARG A 189 1.72 -11.12 -13.67
CA ARG A 189 2.81 -10.53 -14.47
C ARG A 189 2.98 -11.27 -15.79
N ARG A 190 3.09 -12.60 -15.74
CA ARG A 190 3.22 -13.43 -16.95
C ARG A 190 2.09 -13.14 -17.93
N LYS A 191 0.84 -13.25 -17.47
CA LYS A 191 -0.35 -12.94 -18.29
C LYS A 191 -0.38 -11.52 -18.86
N ALA A 192 0.09 -10.53 -18.10
CA ALA A 192 0.04 -9.12 -18.52
C ALA A 192 1.16 -8.75 -19.51
N LEU A 193 2.28 -9.46 -19.50
CA LEU A 193 3.48 -9.19 -20.31
C LEU A 193 3.73 -10.23 -21.42
N GLU A 194 3.00 -11.35 -21.46
CA GLU A 194 3.12 -12.38 -22.51
C GLU A 194 2.60 -11.94 -23.91
N HIS A 195 1.94 -10.78 -24.01
CA HIS A 195 1.37 -10.24 -25.25
C HIS A 195 2.03 -8.92 -25.71
N GLU A 196 3.30 -8.70 -25.34
CA GLU A 196 4.17 -7.65 -25.92
C GLU A 196 5.19 -8.30 -26.85
#